data_AF-A0A4Q0ZQD1-F1
#
_entry.id   AF-A0A4Q0ZQD1-F1
#
_cell.length_a   1.000
_cell.length_b   1.000
_cell.length_c   1.000
_cell.angle_alpha   90.00
_cell.angle_beta   90.00
_cell.angle_gamma   90.00
#
_symmetry.space_group_name_H-M   'P 1'
#
loop_
_entity.id
_entity.type
_entity.pdbx_description
1 polymer ?
#
loop_
_entity_poly.entity_id
_entity_poly.type
_entity_poly.pdbx_seq_one_letter_code
_entity_poly.pdbx_strand_id
1 'polypeptide(L)'
;MKKLLKITLVAAILGALFSYGTLKFLYYKMEQELITYLVLNEEAKKLQDIYALCNGLLTTNPSNENLLSCNSIVSKVDKLSIQIEEKCPYISFYTTYINKLE
;
A
#
# COMPACT_ATOMS: atom_id res chain seq x y z
N MET A 1 9.10 -22.92 40.60
CA MET A 1 10.05 -22.48 39.55
C MET A 1 10.14 -23.43 38.35
N LYS A 2 10.50 -24.72 38.51
CA LYS A 2 10.66 -25.65 37.35
C LYS A 2 9.40 -25.81 36.45
N LYS A 3 8.18 -25.80 37.02
CA LYS A 3 6.92 -25.92 36.27
C LYS A 3 6.57 -24.64 35.48
N LEU A 4 6.78 -23.47 36.08
CA LEU A 4 6.61 -22.16 35.42
C LEU A 4 7.56 -22.01 34.23
N LEU A 5 8.83 -22.39 34.41
CA LEU A 5 9.85 -22.29 33.36
C LEU A 5 9.54 -23.19 32.14
N LYS A 6 8.93 -24.36 32.35
CA LYS A 6 8.45 -25.22 31.26
C LYS A 6 7.27 -24.60 30.51
N ILE A 7 6.31 -23.99 31.22
CA ILE A 7 5.15 -23.35 30.60
C ILE A 7 5.60 -22.15 29.77
N THR A 8 6.48 -21.30 30.30
CA THR A 8 7.02 -20.14 29.56
C THR A 8 7.82 -20.57 28.33
N LEU A 9 8.60 -21.66 28.43
CA LEU A 9 9.34 -22.20 27.29
C LEU A 9 8.41 -22.70 26.19
N VAL A 10 7.37 -23.46 26.54
CA VAL A 10 6.37 -23.94 25.57
C VAL A 10 5.62 -22.77 24.94
N ALA A 11 5.21 -21.77 25.73
CA ALA A 11 4.56 -20.57 25.22
C ALA A 11 5.47 -19.78 24.26
N ALA A 12 6.77 -19.66 24.57
CA ALA A 12 7.75 -19.00 23.70
C ALA A 12 7.92 -19.75 22.37
N ILE A 13 8.00 -21.09 22.41
CA ILE A 13 8.10 -21.92 21.19
C ILE A 13 6.83 -21.77 20.34
N LEU A 14 5.66 -21.83 20.96
CA LEU A 14 4.39 -21.64 20.25
C LEU A 14 4.28 -20.24 19.65
N GLY A 15 4.69 -19.21 20.39
CA GLY A 15 4.75 -17.83 19.90
C GLY A 15 5.68 -17.71 18.69
N ALA A 16 6.89 -18.28 18.75
CA ALA A 16 7.84 -18.24 17.65
C ALA A 16 7.31 -18.97 16.39
N LEU A 17 6.70 -20.15 16.57
CA LEU A 17 6.09 -20.90 15.46
C LEU A 17 4.92 -20.11 14.84
N PHE A 18 4.08 -19.51 15.66
CA PHE A 18 2.97 -18.68 15.20
C PHE A 18 3.49 -17.48 14.41
N SER A 19 4.44 -16.70 14.97
CA SER A 19 5.03 -15.55 14.29
C SER A 19 5.69 -15.91 12.97
N TYR A 20 6.45 -17.02 12.92
CA TYR A 20 7.07 -17.49 11.68
C TYR A 20 6.02 -17.87 10.63
N GLY A 21 4.95 -18.58 11.04
CA GLY A 21 3.84 -18.92 10.18
C GLY A 21 3.13 -17.69 9.61
N THR A 22 2.84 -16.70 10.46
CA THR A 22 2.22 -15.43 10.03
C THR A 22 3.11 -14.68 9.04
N LEU A 23 4.42 -14.57 9.31
CA LEU A 23 5.36 -13.90 8.40
C LEU A 23 5.41 -14.58 7.03
N LYS A 24 5.48 -15.92 7.01
CA LYS A 24 5.46 -16.70 5.76
C LYS A 24 4.15 -16.52 5.00
N PHE A 25 3.02 -16.51 5.70
CA PHE A 25 1.71 -16.28 5.10
C PHE A 25 1.62 -14.89 4.46
N LEU A 26 2.01 -13.84 5.19
CA LEU A 26 2.00 -12.47 4.67
C LEU A 26 2.93 -12.32 3.47
N TYR A 27 4.14 -12.87 3.55
CA TYR A 27 5.09 -12.84 2.44
C TYR A 27 4.50 -13.50 1.18
N TYR A 28 3.95 -14.70 1.33
CA TYR A 28 3.33 -15.43 0.22
C TYR A 28 2.17 -14.65 -0.40
N LYS A 29 1.34 -13.99 0.43
CA LYS A 29 0.24 -13.18 -0.06
C LYS A 29 0.71 -11.91 -0.80
N MET A 30 1.72 -11.22 -0.29
CA MET A 30 2.32 -10.09 -1.00
C MET A 30 2.96 -10.51 -2.31
N GLU A 31 3.59 -11.69 -2.37
CA GLU A 31 4.16 -12.22 -3.61
C GLU A 31 3.09 -12.46 -4.69
N GLN A 32 1.90 -12.94 -4.28
CA GLN A 32 0.75 -13.07 -5.20
C GLN A 32 0.23 -11.72 -5.71
N GLU A 33 0.29 -10.67 -4.89
CA GLU A 33 -0.17 -9.32 -5.23
C GLU A 33 0.86 -8.52 -6.04
N LEU A 34 2.14 -8.92 -6.01
CA LEU A 34 3.26 -8.11 -6.45
C LEU A 34 3.11 -7.59 -7.88
N ILE A 35 2.74 -8.45 -8.83
CA ILE A 35 2.61 -8.06 -10.24
C ILE A 35 1.48 -7.04 -10.41
N THR A 36 0.32 -7.30 -9.81
CA THR A 36 -0.83 -6.39 -9.84
C THR A 36 -0.47 -5.05 -9.22
N TYR A 37 0.21 -5.07 -8.08
CA TYR A 37 0.65 -3.86 -7.39
C TYR A 37 1.62 -3.05 -8.24
N LEU A 38 2.62 -3.69 -8.86
CA LEU A 38 3.59 -2.99 -9.71
C LEU A 38 2.92 -2.28 -10.89
N VAL A 39 1.97 -2.94 -11.56
CA VAL A 39 1.22 -2.35 -12.68
C VAL A 39 0.39 -1.15 -12.22
N LEU A 40 -0.39 -1.31 -11.15
CA LEU A 40 -1.24 -0.22 -10.63
C LEU A 40 -0.41 0.94 -10.08
N ASN A 41 0.73 0.67 -9.45
CA ASN A 41 1.63 1.69 -8.93
C ASN A 41 2.32 2.47 -10.06
N GLU A 42 2.65 1.83 -11.18
CA GLU A 42 3.16 2.53 -12.36
C GLU A 42 2.10 3.45 -12.96
N GLU A 43 0.83 3.01 -13.02
CA GLU A 43 -0.28 3.86 -13.46
C GLU A 43 -0.51 5.04 -12.51
N ALA A 44 -0.36 4.83 -11.20
CA ALA A 44 -0.47 5.89 -10.20
C ALA A 44 0.61 6.95 -10.37
N LYS A 45 1.86 6.53 -10.61
CA LYS A 45 2.97 7.45 -10.92
C LYS A 45 2.69 8.28 -12.17
N LYS A 46 2.22 7.66 -13.25
CA LYS A 46 1.86 8.37 -14.48
C LYS A 46 0.78 9.42 -14.23
N LEU A 47 -0.26 9.08 -13.47
CA LEU A 47 -1.32 10.04 -13.13
C LEU A 47 -0.82 11.16 -12.22
N GLN A 48 0.10 10.87 -11.29
CA GLN A 48 0.72 11.88 -10.44
C GLN A 48 1.56 12.87 -11.23
N ASP A 49 2.34 12.40 -12.22
CA ASP A 49 3.10 13.27 -13.12
C ASP A 49 2.16 14.15 -13.96
N ILE A 50 1.07 13.58 -14.48
CA ILE A 50 0.04 14.32 -15.21
C ILE A 50 -0.63 15.37 -14.31
N TYR A 51 -0.91 15.04 -13.05
CA TYR A 51 -1.45 15.98 -12.08
C TYR A 51 -0.49 17.14 -11.81
N ALA A 52 0.80 16.87 -11.62
CA ALA A 52 1.82 17.89 -11.44
C ALA A 52 1.90 18.85 -12.63
N LEU A 53 1.85 18.30 -13.86
CA LEU A 53 1.78 19.10 -15.09
C LEU A 53 0.50 19.95 -15.14
N CYS A 54 -0.65 19.37 -14.78
CA CYS A 54 -1.92 20.07 -14.77
C CYS A 54 -1.92 21.22 -13.76
N ASN A 55 -1.37 21.01 -12.57
CA ASN A 55 -1.24 22.06 -11.56
C ASN A 55 -0.33 23.20 -12.04
N GLY A 56 0.78 22.89 -12.71
CA GLY A 56 1.65 23.88 -13.35
C GLY A 56 0.93 24.68 -14.46
N LEU A 57 0.13 24.00 -15.29
CA LEU A 57 -0.69 24.64 -16.31
C LEU A 57 -1.76 25.55 -15.69
N LEU A 58 -2.45 25.09 -14.64
CA LEU A 58 -3.47 25.87 -13.95
C LEU A 58 -2.88 27.14 -13.34
N THR A 59 -1.65 27.05 -12.82
CA THR A 59 -0.94 28.18 -12.22
C THR A 59 -0.56 29.24 -13.28
N THR A 60 -0.19 28.81 -14.49
CA THR A 60 0.21 29.72 -15.57
C THR A 60 -0.96 30.19 -16.43
N ASN A 61 -2.04 29.40 -16.52
CA ASN A 61 -3.23 29.69 -17.29
C ASN A 61 -4.50 29.18 -16.57
N PRO A 62 -5.00 29.94 -15.58
CA PRO A 62 -6.18 29.56 -14.83
C PRO A 62 -7.45 29.77 -15.67
N SER A 63 -7.92 28.68 -16.28
CA SER A 63 -9.21 28.62 -16.99
C SER A 63 -10.11 27.55 -16.37
N ASN A 64 -11.43 27.72 -16.53
CA ASN A 64 -12.40 26.72 -16.06
C ASN A 64 -12.21 25.37 -16.73
N GLU A 65 -11.79 25.35 -18.00
CA GLU A 65 -11.49 24.11 -18.74
C GLU A 65 -10.27 23.38 -18.16
N ASN A 66 -9.21 24.12 -17.81
CA ASN A 66 -8.02 23.56 -17.17
C ASN A 66 -8.35 23.05 -15.76
N LEU A 67 -9.18 23.76 -15.00
CA LEU A 67 -9.63 23.34 -13.68
C LEU A 67 -10.42 22.03 -13.74
N LEU A 68 -11.37 21.91 -14.67
CA LEU A 68 -12.15 20.69 -14.87
C LEU A 68 -11.25 19.51 -15.28
N SER A 69 -10.26 19.76 -16.15
CA SER A 69 -9.30 18.76 -16.56
C SER A 69 -8.44 18.27 -15.38
N CYS A 70 -7.93 19.18 -14.54
CA CYS A 70 -7.17 18.80 -13.35
C CYS A 70 -8.03 18.02 -12.33
N ASN A 71 -9.28 18.45 -12.10
CA ASN A 71 -10.20 17.74 -11.21
C ASN A 71 -10.53 16.33 -11.72
N SER A 72 -10.64 16.15 -13.04
CA SER A 72 -10.81 14.82 -13.64
C SER A 72 -9.63 13.90 -13.33
N ILE A 73 -8.40 14.41 -13.41
CA ILE A 73 -7.19 13.65 -13.07
C ILE A 73 -7.18 13.27 -11.58
N VAL A 74 -7.49 14.21 -10.67
CA VAL A 74 -7.59 13.92 -9.23
C VAL A 74 -8.58 12.78 -8.97
N SER A 75 -9.77 12.83 -9.60
CA SER A 75 -10.76 11.77 -9.44
C SER A 75 -10.29 10.39 -9.92
N LYS A 76 -9.38 10.34 -10.91
CA LYS A 76 -8.78 9.10 -11.39
C LYS A 76 -7.72 8.59 -10.42
N VAL A 77 -6.91 9.48 -9.85
CA VAL A 77 -5.93 9.15 -8.80
C VAL A 77 -6.64 8.53 -7.60
N ASP A 78 -7.73 9.14 -7.12
CA ASP A 78 -8.49 8.63 -5.96
C ASP A 78 -9.05 7.23 -6.24
N LYS A 79 -9.66 7.02 -7.41
CA LYS A 79 -10.17 5.71 -7.82
C LYS A 79 -9.07 4.66 -7.91
N LEU A 80 -7.89 5.04 -8.39
CA LEU A 80 -6.78 4.11 -8.51
C LEU A 80 -6.19 3.75 -7.14
N SER A 81 -6.13 4.72 -6.21
CA SER A 81 -5.73 4.47 -4.82
C SER A 81 -6.64 3.44 -4.17
N ILE A 82 -7.96 3.59 -4.31
CA ILE A 82 -8.94 2.62 -3.80
C ILE A 82 -8.74 1.24 -4.44
N GLN A 83 -8.49 1.19 -5.76
CA GLN A 83 -8.22 -0.08 -6.43
C GLN A 83 -6.94 -0.77 -5.94
N ILE A 84 -5.90 -0.02 -5.59
CA ILE A 84 -4.67 -0.58 -5.00
C ILE A 84 -4.98 -1.20 -3.64
N GLU A 85 -5.75 -0.51 -2.79
CA GLU A 85 -6.15 -1.02 -1.47
C GLU A 85 -7.01 -2.30 -1.59
N GLU A 86 -7.96 -2.33 -2.53
CA GLU A 86 -8.86 -3.46 -2.72
C GLU A 86 -8.18 -4.68 -3.36
N LYS A 87 -7.31 -4.46 -4.36
CA LYS A 87 -6.67 -5.54 -5.12
C LYS A 87 -5.36 -6.01 -4.50
N CYS A 88 -4.70 -5.16 -3.72
CA CYS A 88 -3.41 -5.44 -3.09
C CYS A 88 -3.46 -5.17 -1.57
N PRO A 89 -4.41 -5.76 -0.81
CA PRO A 89 -4.61 -5.47 0.61
C PRO A 89 -3.38 -5.78 1.48
N TYR A 90 -2.62 -6.84 1.20
CA TYR A 90 -1.46 -7.20 2.06
C TYR A 90 -0.28 -6.25 1.84
N ILE A 91 0.01 -5.88 0.58
CA ILE A 91 1.01 -4.85 0.27
C ILE A 91 0.56 -3.48 0.81
N SER A 92 -0.73 -3.14 0.67
CA SER A 92 -1.28 -1.86 1.17
C SER A 92 -1.19 -1.79 2.70
N PHE A 93 -1.49 -2.88 3.39
CA PHE A 93 -1.29 -2.98 4.84
C PHE A 93 0.19 -2.76 5.23
N TYR A 94 1.12 -3.46 4.56
CA TYR A 94 2.54 -3.35 4.85
C TYR A 94 3.07 -1.92 4.63
N THR A 95 2.76 -1.33 3.48
CA THR A 95 3.21 0.02 3.11
C THR A 95 2.59 1.12 3.97
N THR A 96 1.34 0.94 4.42
CA THR A 96 0.65 1.93 5.26
C THR A 96 1.12 1.90 6.71
N TYR A 97 1.26 0.71 7.29
CA TYR A 97 1.46 0.56 8.73
C TYR A 97 2.87 0.18 9.14
N ILE A 98 3.60 -0.58 8.29
CA ILE A 98 4.92 -1.10 8.65
C ILE A 98 6.02 -0.22 8.04
N ASN A 99 5.93 0.11 6.76
CA ASN A 99 6.94 0.94 6.09
C ASN A 99 6.98 2.41 6.59
N LYS A 100 5.88 2.91 7.18
CA LYS A 100 5.87 4.27 7.80
C LYS A 100 6.51 4.32 9.19
N LEU A 101 6.83 3.17 9.78
CA LEU A 101 7.46 3.07 11.11
C LEU A 101 8.99 2.98 11.04
N GLU A 102 9.56 2.79 9.85
CA GLU A 102 11.00 2.94 9.56
C GLU A 102 11.34 4.39 9.20
#